data_AF-A0A0H1B8K4-F1
#
_entry.id   AF-A0A0H1B8K4-F1
#
_cell.length_a   1.000
_cell.length_b   1.000
_cell.length_c   1.000
_cell.angle_alpha   90.00
_cell.angle_beta   90.00
_cell.angle_gamma   90.00
#
_symmetry.space_group_name_H-M   'P 1'
#
loop_
_entity.id
_entity.type
_entity.pdbx_description
1 polymer ?
#
loop_
_entity_poly.entity_id
_entity_poly.type
_entity_poly.pdbx_seq_one_letter_code
_entity_poly.pdbx_strand_id
1 'polypeptide(L)'
;MAPPSKRIETAQKFIANFNTLSAETFPVTVKEYMESESSNQVTVWASSRAMFRDEVKDDGVSEAEWAYEGEYVFLLWMDETGEKLVKSVEFLDSQKTVKLLELMQRAAANKAKKNA
;
A
#
# COMPACT_ATOMS: atom_id res chain seq x y z
N MET A 1 4.71 -31.63 -5.54
CA MET A 1 4.68 -30.17 -5.30
C MET A 1 4.24 -29.95 -3.87
N ALA A 2 4.94 -29.15 -3.08
CA ALA A 2 4.47 -28.79 -1.74
C ALA A 2 3.15 -28.00 -1.87
N PRO A 3 2.20 -28.16 -0.94
CA PRO A 3 0.98 -27.36 -0.94
C PRO A 3 1.32 -25.87 -0.78
N PRO A 4 0.49 -24.95 -1.31
CA PRO A 4 0.70 -23.52 -1.16
C PRO A 4 0.78 -23.11 0.32
N SER A 5 1.66 -22.17 0.65
CA SER A 5 1.76 -21.65 2.03
C SER A 5 0.50 -20.85 2.38
N LYS A 6 -0.27 -21.34 3.36
CA LYS A 6 -1.41 -20.60 3.94
C LYS A 6 -1.03 -19.20 4.41
N ARG A 7 0.19 -19.02 4.92
CA ARG A 7 0.66 -17.72 5.38
C ARG A 7 0.86 -16.76 4.21
N ILE A 8 1.43 -17.22 3.11
CA ILE A 8 1.57 -16.41 1.89
C ILE A 8 0.18 -16.04 1.36
N GLU A 9 -0.79 -16.96 1.35
CA GLU A 9 -2.17 -16.65 0.95
C GLU A 9 -2.80 -15.58 1.85
N THR A 10 -2.60 -15.68 3.17
CA THR A 10 -3.08 -14.69 4.14
C THR A 10 -2.41 -13.33 3.93
N ALA A 11 -1.09 -13.30 3.67
CA ALA A 11 -0.35 -12.08 3.35
C ALA A 11 -0.84 -11.45 2.03
N GLN A 12 -1.07 -12.25 0.99
CA GLN A 12 -1.62 -11.79 -0.28
C GLN A 12 -2.98 -11.12 -0.11
N LYS A 13 -3.88 -11.73 0.68
CA LYS A 13 -5.18 -11.14 1.02
C LYS A 13 -5.02 -9.81 1.76
N PHE A 14 -4.10 -9.73 2.72
CA PHE A 14 -3.81 -8.49 3.44
C PHE A 14 -3.34 -7.38 2.51
N ILE A 15 -2.38 -7.65 1.62
CA ILE A 15 -1.89 -6.65 0.65
C ILE A 15 -2.97 -6.26 -0.35
N ALA A 16 -3.78 -7.22 -0.82
CA ALA A 16 -4.88 -6.93 -1.75
C ALA A 16 -5.92 -5.96 -1.17
N ASN A 17 -6.08 -5.89 0.15
CA ASN A 17 -6.99 -4.93 0.78
C ASN A 17 -6.54 -3.47 0.58
N PHE A 18 -5.25 -3.18 0.35
CA PHE A 18 -4.81 -1.82 0.03
C PHE A 18 -5.40 -1.33 -1.30
N ASN A 19 -5.65 -2.24 -2.25
CA ASN A 19 -6.29 -1.91 -3.52
C ASN A 19 -7.78 -1.53 -3.34
N THR A 20 -8.38 -1.84 -2.19
CA THR A 20 -9.76 -1.44 -1.84
C THR A 20 -9.84 -0.04 -1.23
N LEU A 21 -8.72 0.52 -0.75
CA LEU A 21 -8.68 1.88 -0.20
C LEU A 21 -8.97 2.92 -1.29
N SER A 22 -8.54 2.65 -2.52
CA SER A 22 -9.19 3.08 -3.76
C SER A 22 -8.43 2.49 -4.95
N ALA A 23 -9.15 1.80 -5.84
CA ALA A 23 -8.59 1.09 -6.99
C ALA A 23 -7.86 2.01 -7.97
N GLU A 24 -8.15 3.30 -7.94
CA GLU A 24 -7.52 4.30 -8.80
C GLU A 24 -6.36 5.01 -8.11
N THR A 25 -6.28 5.03 -6.78
CA THR A 25 -5.34 5.93 -6.08
C THR A 25 -4.16 5.26 -5.42
N PHE A 26 -4.14 3.94 -5.18
CA PHE A 26 -3.03 3.37 -4.40
C PHE A 26 -2.79 1.86 -4.59
N PRO A 27 -2.62 1.35 -5.82
CA PRO A 27 -2.26 -0.05 -6.02
C PRO A 27 -0.92 -0.38 -5.35
N VAL A 28 -0.91 -1.43 -4.53
CA VAL A 28 0.32 -2.00 -3.94
C VAL A 28 0.70 -3.26 -4.72
N THR A 29 1.88 -3.23 -5.31
CA THR A 29 2.48 -4.33 -6.08
C THR A 29 3.56 -5.00 -5.26
N VAL A 30 3.41 -6.29 -5.00
CA VAL A 30 4.42 -7.07 -4.30
C VAL A 30 5.58 -7.40 -5.23
N LYS A 31 6.80 -7.17 -4.73
CA LYS A 31 8.06 -7.55 -5.38
C LYS A 31 8.49 -8.94 -4.91
N GLU A 32 8.39 -9.20 -3.61
CA GLU A 32 8.88 -10.44 -3.01
C GLU A 32 8.13 -10.82 -1.73
N TYR A 33 8.02 -12.13 -1.47
CA TYR A 33 7.58 -12.71 -0.21
C TYR A 33 8.71 -13.56 0.38
N MET A 34 8.97 -13.41 1.67
CA MET A 34 9.96 -14.20 2.41
C MET A 34 9.30 -14.80 3.65
N GLU A 35 9.30 -16.13 3.77
CA GLU A 35 8.72 -16.80 4.94
C GLU A 35 9.74 -17.04 6.04
N SER A 36 9.30 -16.89 7.29
CA SER A 36 10.01 -17.38 8.47
C SER A 36 9.13 -18.40 9.19
N GLU A 37 9.46 -19.68 9.06
CA GLU A 37 8.72 -20.77 9.72
C GLU A 37 8.82 -20.67 11.24
N SER A 38 10.02 -20.40 11.77
CA SER A 38 10.27 -20.30 13.21
C SER A 38 9.53 -19.15 13.88
N SER A 39 9.16 -18.12 13.12
CA SER A 39 8.46 -16.94 13.62
C SER A 39 6.99 -16.89 13.20
N ASN A 40 6.51 -17.89 12.45
CA ASN A 40 5.18 -17.91 11.83
C ASN A 40 4.82 -16.57 11.16
N GLN A 41 5.73 -16.11 10.30
CA GLN A 41 5.75 -14.76 9.78
C GLN A 41 6.01 -14.77 8.27
N VAL A 42 5.46 -13.79 7.56
CA VAL A 42 5.84 -13.44 6.18
C VAL A 42 6.33 -12.00 6.16
N THR A 43 7.52 -11.81 5.59
CA THR A 43 8.02 -10.49 5.18
C THR A 43 7.62 -10.25 3.73
N VAL A 44 7.07 -9.08 3.44
CA VAL A 44 6.64 -8.67 2.09
C VAL A 44 7.39 -7.42 1.69
N TRP A 45 8.13 -7.46 0.58
CA TRP A 45 8.65 -6.27 -0.06
C TRP A 45 7.71 -5.84 -1.18
N ALA A 46 7.24 -4.59 -1.15
CA ALA A 46 6.27 -4.08 -2.10
C ALA A 46 6.58 -2.63 -2.51
N SER A 47 5.95 -2.21 -3.60
CA SER A 47 5.94 -0.81 -4.05
C SER A 47 4.52 -0.37 -4.39
N SER A 48 4.26 0.93 -4.35
CA SER A 48 3.00 1.50 -4.81
C SER A 48 3.23 2.69 -5.74
N ARG A 49 2.24 3.00 -6.55
CA ARG A 49 2.16 4.28 -7.26
C ARG A 49 0.80 4.88 -7.02
N ALA A 50 0.74 6.06 -6.40
CA ALA A 50 -0.51 6.75 -6.24
C ALA A 50 -0.90 7.52 -7.50
N MET A 51 -2.15 7.38 -7.93
CA MET A 51 -2.71 8.13 -9.04
C MET A 51 -3.96 8.89 -8.59
N PHE A 52 -3.86 10.21 -8.53
CA PHE A 52 -5.03 11.03 -8.21
C PHE A 52 -5.94 11.13 -9.44
N ARG A 53 -7.27 11.21 -9.21
CA ARG A 53 -8.24 11.50 -10.28
C ARG A 53 -8.00 12.89 -10.85
N ASP A 54 -8.16 13.08 -12.16
CA ASP A 54 -7.89 14.38 -12.80
C ASP A 54 -8.76 15.51 -12.22
N GLU A 55 -9.98 15.19 -11.79
CA GLU A 55 -10.91 16.14 -11.18
C GLU A 55 -10.39 16.78 -9.87
N VAL A 56 -9.43 16.17 -9.17
CA VAL A 56 -8.85 16.72 -7.94
C VAL A 56 -7.45 17.29 -8.15
N LYS A 57 -6.89 17.16 -9.35
CA LYS A 57 -5.60 17.73 -9.71
C LYS A 57 -5.70 19.23 -9.98
N ASP A 58 -4.57 19.90 -9.86
CA ASP A 58 -4.40 21.28 -10.32
C ASP A 58 -4.28 21.34 -11.85
N ASP A 59 -4.91 22.36 -12.43
CA ASP A 59 -4.82 22.63 -13.86
C ASP A 59 -3.42 23.13 -14.25
N GLY A 60 -2.94 22.72 -15.43
CA GLY A 60 -1.66 23.18 -15.98
C GLY A 60 -0.40 22.60 -15.31
N VAL A 61 -0.56 21.64 -14.40
CA VAL A 61 0.54 20.97 -13.69
C VAL A 61 0.82 19.60 -14.31
N SER A 62 2.08 19.18 -14.29
CA SER A 62 2.49 17.86 -14.84
C SER A 62 1.95 16.68 -14.01
N GLU A 63 1.77 15.52 -14.65
CA GLU A 63 1.37 14.29 -13.95
C GLU A 63 2.42 13.88 -12.89
N ALA A 64 3.72 14.11 -13.18
CA ALA A 64 4.81 13.75 -12.29
C ALA A 64 4.77 14.50 -10.94
N GLU A 65 4.26 15.73 -10.92
CA GLU A 65 4.07 16.48 -9.68
C GLU A 65 2.97 15.89 -8.80
N TRP A 66 1.94 15.31 -9.41
CA TRP A 66 0.85 14.63 -8.73
C TRP A 66 1.11 13.15 -8.45
N ALA A 67 2.21 12.61 -8.97
CA ALA A 67 2.60 11.22 -8.74
C ALA A 67 3.33 11.04 -7.41
N TYR A 68 3.01 9.94 -6.74
CA TYR A 68 3.76 9.42 -5.60
C TYR A 68 4.15 7.97 -5.89
N GLU A 69 5.40 7.61 -5.57
CA GLU A 69 5.90 6.24 -5.66
C GLU A 69 6.42 5.82 -4.28
N GLY A 70 5.72 4.84 -3.69
CA GLY A 70 6.03 4.30 -2.37
C GLY A 70 6.79 2.99 -2.45
N GLU A 71 7.51 2.69 -1.38
CA GLU A 71 8.18 1.42 -1.17
C GLU A 71 8.01 0.99 0.28
N TYR A 72 7.73 -0.30 0.48
CA TYR A 72 7.25 -0.84 1.74
C TYR A 72 7.92 -2.16 2.04
N VAL A 73 8.21 -2.37 3.32
CA VAL A 73 8.51 -3.69 3.88
C VAL A 73 7.49 -3.97 4.97
N PHE A 74 6.64 -4.96 4.74
CA PHE A 74 5.68 -5.44 5.74
C PHE A 74 6.24 -6.67 6.43
N LEU A 75 6.14 -6.71 7.76
CA LEU A 75 6.37 -7.90 8.55
C LEU A 75 5.03 -8.32 9.13
N LEU A 76 4.54 -9.47 8.70
CA LEU A 76 3.20 -9.96 9.01
C LEU A 76 3.32 -11.26 9.81
N TRP A 77 2.88 -11.26 11.06
CA TRP A 77 2.83 -12.48 11.88
C TRP A 77 1.42 -13.04 11.87
N MET A 78 1.33 -14.36 11.80
CA MET A 78 0.07 -15.09 11.79
C MET A 78 -0.17 -15.82 13.11
N ASP A 79 -1.42 -16.20 13.35
CA ASP A 79 -1.77 -17.19 14.38
C ASP A 79 -1.25 -18.59 14.01
N GLU A 80 -1.31 -19.54 14.95
CA GLU A 80 -0.78 -20.90 14.77
C GLU A 80 -1.32 -21.62 13.51
N THR A 81 -2.51 -21.23 13.02
CA THR A 81 -3.13 -21.81 11.83
C THR A 81 -2.60 -21.23 10.52
N GLY A 82 -1.98 -20.05 10.57
CA GLY A 82 -1.54 -19.29 9.40
C GLY A 82 -2.66 -18.51 8.71
N GLU A 83 -3.89 -18.54 9.23
CA GLU A 83 -5.08 -18.01 8.57
C GLU A 83 -5.44 -16.58 8.97
N LYS A 84 -4.93 -16.11 10.11
CA LYS A 84 -5.19 -14.76 10.62
C LYS A 84 -3.91 -14.02 10.95
N LEU A 85 -3.84 -12.74 10.60
CA LEU A 85 -2.79 -11.86 11.11
C LEU A 85 -3.04 -11.56 12.59
N VAL A 86 -1.99 -11.67 13.40
CA VAL A 86 -1.99 -11.27 14.82
C VAL A 86 -1.14 -10.02 15.06
N LYS A 87 -0.23 -9.69 14.13
CA LYS A 87 0.59 -8.49 14.16
C LYS A 87 1.01 -8.09 12.75
N SER A 88 0.97 -6.79 12.48
CA SER A 88 1.61 -6.18 11.32
C SER A 88 2.59 -5.10 11.77
N VAL A 89 3.74 -5.06 11.12
CA VAL A 89 4.68 -3.93 11.19
C VAL A 89 4.94 -3.50 9.76
N GLU A 90 4.90 -2.19 9.52
CA GLU A 90 5.15 -1.59 8.21
C GLU A 90 6.34 -0.65 8.33
N PHE A 91 7.31 -0.82 7.45
CA PHE A 91 8.37 0.14 7.18
C PHE A 91 8.14 0.75 5.81
N LEU A 92 8.27 2.07 5.73
CA LEU A 92 8.15 2.84 4.51
C LEU A 92 9.10 4.04 4.54
N ASP A 93 9.34 4.64 3.37
CA ASP A 93 10.11 5.88 3.25
C ASP A 93 9.32 7.06 3.83
N SER A 94 9.64 7.44 5.06
CA SER A 94 8.97 8.51 5.79
C SER A 94 9.08 9.87 5.08
N GLN A 95 10.16 10.13 4.35
CA GLN A 95 10.32 11.40 3.63
C GLN A 95 9.34 11.47 2.45
N LYS A 96 9.19 10.38 1.71
CA LYS A 96 8.18 10.30 0.64
C LYS A 96 6.76 10.33 1.19
N THR A 97 6.51 9.78 2.39
CA THR A 97 5.19 9.86 3.03
C THR A 97 4.74 11.30 3.28
N VAL A 98 5.65 12.22 3.63
CA VAL A 98 5.31 13.65 3.78
C VAL A 98 4.74 14.20 2.47
N LYS A 99 5.38 13.91 1.32
CA LYS A 99 4.87 14.30 0.00
C LYS A 99 3.48 13.70 -0.28
N LEU A 100 3.25 12.43 0.05
CA LEU A 100 1.93 11.82 -0.13
C LEU A 100 0.85 12.57 0.67
N LEU A 101 1.12 12.91 1.93
CA LEU A 101 0.18 13.64 2.78
C LEU A 101 -0.13 15.03 2.21
N GLU A 102 0.87 15.74 1.69
CA GLU A 102 0.67 17.03 1.02
C GLU A 102 -0.23 16.90 -0.22
N LEU A 103 -0.01 15.89 -1.06
CA LEU A 103 -0.85 15.63 -2.23
C LEU A 103 -2.29 15.29 -1.84
N MET A 104 -2.49 14.51 -0.77
CA MET A 104 -3.83 14.21 -0.27
C MET A 104 -4.55 15.45 0.26
N GLN A 105 -3.86 16.31 1.01
CA GLN A 105 -4.41 17.59 1.49
C GLN A 105 -4.77 18.51 0.31
N ARG A 106 -3.90 18.61 -0.70
CA ARG A 106 -4.11 19.39 -1.91
C ARG A 106 -5.34 18.90 -2.70
N ALA A 107 -5.46 17.59 -2.91
CA ALA A 107 -6.61 16.98 -3.57
C ALA A 107 -7.93 17.26 -2.82
N ALA A 108 -7.92 17.15 -1.49
CA ALA A 108 -9.08 17.46 -0.66
C ALA A 108 -9.50 18.93 -0.77
N ALA A 109 -8.54 19.86 -0.77
CA ALA A 109 -8.82 21.28 -0.94
C ALA A 109 -9.40 21.60 -2.32
N ASN A 110 -8.87 20.99 -3.40
CA ASN A 110 -9.39 21.17 -4.75
C ASN A 110 -10.82 20.61 -4.88
N LYS A 111 -11.09 19.44 -4.30
CA LYS A 111 -12.44 18.87 -4.26
C LYS A 111 -13.44 19.77 -3.52
N ALA A 112 -13.03 20.35 -2.39
CA ALA A 112 -13.88 21.25 -1.62
C ALA A 112 -14.23 22.53 -2.40
N LYS A 113 -13.25 23.13 -3.10
CA LYS A 113 -13.48 24.31 -3.95
C LYS A 113 -14.45 24.06 -5.10
N LYS A 114 -14.44 22.85 -5.70
CA LYS A 114 -15.34 22.49 -6.80
C LYS A 114 -16.78 22.22 -6.36
N ASN A 115 -16.99 21.91 -5.08
CA ASN A 115 -18.30 21.65 -4.50
C ASN A 115 -18.92 22.88 -3.81
N ALA A 116 -18.18 24.01 -3.75
CA ALA A 116 -18.63 25.29 -3.22
C ALA A 116 -19.21 26.16 -4.34
#